data_AF-A0A9E3C258-F1
#
_entry.id   AF-A0A9E3C258-F1
#
_cell.length_a   1.000
_cell.length_b   1.000
_cell.length_c   1.000
_cell.angle_alpha   90.00
_cell.angle_beta   90.00
_cell.angle_gamma   90.00
#
_symmetry.space_group_name_H-M   'P 1'
#
loop_
_entity.id
_entity.type
_entity.pdbx_description
1 polymer ?
#
loop_
_entity_poly.entity_id
_entity_poly.type
_entity_poly.pdbx_seq_one_letter_code
_entity_poly.pdbx_strand_id
1 'polypeptide(L)' 'MRAHNRRVRRRSGCRLLVCSPPSKSPRLNVVEPKWVHGKRAIAEPGGKQTVSQTQRRICDYYGCELLEPLAQQLA' A
#
# COMPACT_ATOMS: atom_id res chain seq x y z
N MET A 1 14.96 8.89 6.38
CA MET A 1 14.05 8.94 7.55
C MET A 1 14.51 9.84 8.70
N ARG A 2 15.67 9.61 9.35
CA ARG A 2 16.11 10.44 10.50
C ARG A 2 16.16 11.95 10.19
N ALA A 3 16.69 12.32 9.02
CA ALA A 3 16.70 13.71 8.55
C ALA A 3 15.29 14.29 8.37
N HIS A 4 14.37 13.51 7.77
CA HIS A 4 12.96 13.88 7.65
C HIS A 4 12.32 14.11 9.03
N ASN A 5 12.48 13.17 9.96
CA ASN A 5 11.92 13.27 11.31
C ASN A 5 12.48 14.48 12.10
N ARG A 6 13.77 14.81 11.92
CA ARG A 6 14.35 16.04 12.48
C ARG A 6 13.74 17.30 11.88
N ARG A 7 13.46 17.30 10.57
CA ARG A 7 12.85 18.43 9.85
C ARG A 7 11.40 18.66 10.26
N VAL A 8 10.55 17.63 10.25
CA VAL A 8 9.12 17.76 10.61
C VAL A 8 8.90 18.10 12.08
N ARG A 9 9.84 17.74 12.98
CA ARG A 9 9.82 18.21 14.37
C ARG A 9 9.93 19.73 14.49
N ARG A 10 10.62 20.40 13.55
CA ARG A 10 10.84 21.86 13.58
C ARG A 10 9.81 22.68 12.79
N ARG A 11 9.15 22.07 11.80
CA ARG A 11 8.27 22.77 10.84
C ARG A 11 6.82 22.28 10.86
N SER A 12 6.46 21.45 11.85
CA SER A 12 5.23 20.66 11.90
C SER A 12 5.12 19.62 10.77
N GLY A 13 4.44 18.50 11.02
CA GLY A 13 4.26 17.41 10.05
C GLY A 13 4.33 16.01 10.67
N CYS A 14 4.11 14.98 9.85
CA CYS A 14 4.07 13.58 10.30
C CYS A 14 5.48 13.00 10.45
N ARG A 15 5.77 12.41 11.61
CA ARG A 15 6.98 11.61 11.81
C ARG A 15 6.79 10.22 11.21
N LEU A 16 7.82 9.70 10.58
CA LEU A 16 7.85 8.33 10.07
C LEU A 16 8.41 7.38 11.12
N LEU A 17 7.70 6.28 11.37
CA LEU A 17 8.15 5.14 12.17
C LEU A 17 8.23 3.92 11.25
N VAL A 18 9.36 3.20 11.28
CA VAL A 18 9.49 1.93 10.56
C VAL A 18 9.20 0.80 11.54
N CYS A 19 8.10 0.09 11.27
CA CYS A 19 7.75 -1.15 11.96
C CYS A 19 8.08 -2.31 11.04
N SER A 20 9.24 -2.92 11.21
CA SER A 20 9.63 -4.09 10.41
C SER A 20 8.77 -5.29 10.82
N PRO A 21 8.16 -6.01 9.85
CA PRO A 21 7.47 -7.26 10.17
C PRO A 21 8.48 -8.31 10.67
N PRO A 22 8.03 -9.31 11.45
CA PRO A 22 8.90 -10.38 11.91
C PRO A 22 9.48 -11.17 10.72
N SER A 23 10.81 -11.18 10.60
CA SER A 23 11.51 -11.76 9.44
C SER A 23 11.27 -13.26 9.26
N LYS A 24 11.10 -14.00 10.37
CA LYS A 24 10.89 -15.46 10.35
C LYS A 24 9.41 -15.87 10.22
N SER A 25 8.48 -14.91 10.33
CA SER A 25 7.05 -15.22 10.33
C SER A 25 6.23 -14.17 9.58
N PRO A 26 6.33 -14.10 8.25
CA PRO A 26 5.51 -13.19 7.44
C PRO A 26 4.01 -13.32 7.72
N ARG A 27 3.52 -14.53 8.06
CA ARG A 27 2.12 -14.78 8.47
C ARG A 27 1.66 -14.00 9.71
N LEU A 28 2.58 -13.49 10.54
CA LEU A 28 2.27 -12.62 11.67
C LEU A 28 2.13 -11.14 11.27
N ASN A 29 2.43 -10.80 10.02
CA ASN A 29 2.05 -9.50 9.48
C ASN A 29 0.53 -9.50 9.27
N VAL A 30 -0.18 -8.77 10.11
CA VAL A 30 -1.66 -8.65 10.14
C VAL A 30 -2.28 -8.24 8.80
N VAL A 31 -1.50 -7.70 7.86
CA VAL A 31 -1.97 -7.36 6.52
C VAL A 31 -2.13 -8.59 5.61
N GLU A 32 -1.37 -9.66 5.85
CA GLU A 32 -1.29 -10.81 4.94
C GLU A 32 -2.62 -11.55 4.77
N PRO A 33 -3.40 -11.86 5.83
CA PRO A 33 -4.70 -12.50 5.65
C PRO A 33 -5.65 -11.63 4.82
N LYS A 34 -5.65 -10.31 5.08
CA LYS A 34 -6.49 -9.35 4.32
C LYS A 34 -6.10 -9.30 2.85
N TRP A 35 -4.81 -9.35 2.56
CA TRP A 35 -4.29 -9.36 1.20
C TRP A 35 -4.67 -10.62 0.41
N VAL A 36 -4.66 -11.80 1.04
CA VAL A 36 -5.08 -13.04 0.37
C VAL A 36 -6.54 -12.94 -0.07
N HIS A 37 -7.43 -12.46 0.80
CA HIS A 37 -8.84 -12.29 0.47
C HIS A 37 -9.07 -11.25 -0.63
N GLY A 38 -8.46 -10.06 -0.50
CA GLY A 38 -8.55 -9.02 -1.51
C GLY A 38 -8.03 -9.48 -2.87
N LYS A 39 -6.84 -10.10 -2.90
CA LYS A 39 -6.25 -10.62 -4.14
C LYS A 39 -7.15 -11.64 -4.82
N ARG A 40 -7.77 -12.55 -4.06
CA ARG A 40 -8.72 -13.53 -4.62
C ARG A 40 -9.96 -12.88 -5.21
N ALA A 41 -10.47 -11.81 -4.61
CA ALA A 41 -11.64 -11.09 -5.12
C ALA A 41 -11.32 -10.25 -6.37
N ILE A 42 -10.09 -9.73 -6.47
CA ILE A 42 -9.67 -8.80 -7.53
C ILE A 42 -9.06 -9.52 -8.74
N ALA A 43 -8.36 -10.64 -8.53
CA ALA A 43 -7.67 -11.36 -9.59
C ALA A 43 -8.62 -12.24 -10.41
N GLU A 44 -8.66 -12.05 -11.73
CA GLU A 44 -9.37 -12.94 -12.66
C GLU A 44 -8.70 -14.32 -12.75
N PRO A 45 -9.48 -15.41 -12.72
CA PRO A 45 -9.00 -16.69 -13.21
C PRO A 45 -8.92 -16.65 -14.76
N GLY A 46 -7.71 -16.58 -15.31
CA GLY A 46 -7.45 -16.94 -16.71
C GLY A 46 -6.88 -15.86 -17.64
N GLY A 47 -6.56 -14.65 -17.17
CA GLY A 47 -5.98 -13.62 -18.05
C GLY A 47 -5.15 -12.55 -17.33
N LYS A 48 -4.21 -11.93 -18.06
CA LYS A 48 -3.47 -10.76 -17.58
C LYS A 48 -4.39 -9.53 -17.62
N GLN A 49 -4.56 -8.89 -16.46
CA GLN A 49 -5.25 -7.61 -16.37
C GLN A 49 -4.27 -6.46 -16.63
N THR A 50 -4.76 -5.40 -17.27
CA THR A 50 -4.02 -4.13 -17.35
C THR A 50 -3.96 -3.46 -15.97
N VAL A 51 -3.03 -2.51 -15.81
CA VAL A 51 -2.91 -1.72 -14.56
C VAL A 51 -4.22 -1.01 -14.25
N SER A 52 -4.83 -0.34 -15.22
CA SER A 52 -6.08 0.42 -15.03
C SER A 52 -7.27 -0.47 -14.64
N GLN A 53 -7.39 -1.67 -15.23
CA GLN A 53 -8.42 -2.64 -14.84
C GLN A 53 -8.23 -3.10 -13.39
N THR A 54 -6.98 -3.38 -13.01
CA THR A 54 -6.64 -3.81 -11.65
C THR A 54 -6.97 -2.72 -10.64
N GLN A 55 -6.60 -1.46 -10.93
CA GLN A 55 -6.91 -0.31 -10.08
C GLN A 55 -8.42 -0.14 -9.86
N ARG A 56 -9.20 -0.20 -10.94
CA ARG A 56 -10.66 -0.06 -10.87
C ARG A 56 -11.29 -1.15 -9.99
N ARG A 57 -10.90 -2.40 -10.17
CA ARG A 57 -11.44 -3.51 -9.36
C ARG A 57 -11.06 -3.44 -7.89
N ILE A 58 -9.87 -2.92 -7.57
CA ILE A 58 -9.48 -2.64 -6.19
C ILE A 58 -10.45 -1.62 -5.58
N CYS A 59 -10.65 -0.50 -6.27
CA CYS A 59 -11.55 0.55 -5.84
C CYS A 59 -13.00 0.05 -5.68
N ASP A 60 -13.51 -0.70 -6.65
CA ASP A 60 -14.86 -1.29 -6.60
C ASP A 60 -15.02 -2.25 -5.42
N TYR A 61 -14.03 -3.13 -5.17
CA TYR A 61 -14.08 -4.12 -4.09
C TYR A 61 -14.03 -3.48 -2.69
N TYR A 62 -13.22 -2.42 -2.52
CA TYR A 62 -13.08 -1.73 -1.23
C TYR A 62 -14.00 -0.51 -1.06
N GLY A 63 -14.79 -0.16 -2.08
CA GLY A 63 -15.70 0.99 -2.06
C GLY A 63 -14.98 2.33 -1.92
N CYS A 64 -13.82 2.49 -2.58
CA CYS A 64 -13.04 3.73 -2.51
C CYS A 64 -12.88 4.40 -3.88
N GLU A 65 -12.62 5.71 -3.87
CA GLU A 65 -12.37 6.48 -5.08
C GLU A 65 -11.00 6.13 -5.69
N LEU A 66 -10.94 6.10 -7.03
CA LEU A 66 -9.67 5.99 -7.75
C LEU A 66 -9.01 7.37 -7.83
N LEU A 67 -7.95 7.56 -7.03
CA LEU A 67 -7.17 8.80 -7.02
C LEU A 67 -6.02 8.77 -8.03
N GLU A 68 -5.63 9.95 -8.51
CA GLU A 68 -4.45 10.12 -9.35
C GLU A 68 -3.17 9.66 -8.61
N PRO A 69 -2.26 8.94 -9.28
CA PRO A 69 -1.01 8.52 -8.67
C PRO A 69 -0.17 9.72 -8.21
N LEU A 70 0.40 9.60 -7.01
CA LEU A 70 1.35 10.59 -6.52
C LEU A 70 2.62 10.58 -7.38
N ALA A 71 3.06 11.75 -7.83
CA ALA A 71 4.32 11.89 -8.54
C ALA A 71 5.48 11.44 -7.66
N GLN A 72 6.25 10.46 -8.12
CA GLN A 72 7.45 10.02 -7.43
C GLN A 72 8.54 11.08 -7.58
N GLN A 73 8.94 11.70 -6.47
CA GLN A 73 10.12 12.54 -6.43
C GLN A 73 11.36 11.65 -6.39
N LEU A 74 11.96 11.39 -7.56
CA LEU A 74 13.28 10.79 -7.64
C LEU A 74 14.32 11.82 -7.19
N ALA A 75 15.13 11.47 -6.19
CA ALA A 75 16.19 12.28 -5.62
C ALA A 75 17.54 11.67 -5.94
#